data_AF-A0A816RGR9-F1
#
_entry.id   AF-A0A816RGR9-F1
#
_cell.length_a   1.000
_cell.length_b   1.000
_cell.length_c   1.000
_cell.angle_alpha   90.00
_cell.angle_beta   90.00
_cell.angle_gamma   90.00
#
_symmetry.space_group_name_H-M   'P 1'
#
loop_
_entity.id
_entity.type
_entity.pdbx_description
1 polymer ?
#
loop_
_entity_poly.entity_id
_entity_poly.type
_entity_poly.pdbx_seq_one_letter_code
_entity_poly.pdbx_strand_id
1 'polypeptide(L)'
;YSQLNASVSNTPSLNSTGSTSTATLSTTTSPNVMSIKYYVNVIYDSIEKLCANTFKNVTLKNDLDYFIQLTPSHKYVDGYIKCSCNSRIKMIFRTNTNSYQLSSYFKHIKHSRCRMMKKKQKQSNKLPEKIDDVSDNVAQNNDCHNIDNCSASDQEMLNDENDSFDIINNNYTTNKSYSPPRKRLSSFSSTSDIFFHYVIPMTTLEEELLPILGNVSSYSGDAFYKLVKDYVGIVEGEILEIQCIKNIRILLRIPDVFSFFQMNSKDIISLKQRACIIDDDMSYVVRAGIRSNIEQFIELLKQFHESKANNSNFPSQTTTSIAIKQSGQFICHQLNMNQENEGFQSKSFINIFIRNILNNMERPSNNYHFDPMVSKFASALSILSGHDAYEFIRLNLPGALPSITTLRNYNQSISLPLRECEFRFESLKTYLDSIDSSYVSVSEDYTSVISSISYDSVNDCFIGFSSRLSNDLPSINQFRTNSYSELEQWFEDFDKCKLINAHLVEPLLTKTSSLVHSRPSIVSAYGTNNKVNSIEIFRKWIHMYNACKSKKINVVGFSSDCDPRYLKAMRLALGFFARVPNIELLTGDANLFNINIPGT
;
A
#
# COMPACT_ATOMS: atom_id res chain seq x y z
N TYR A 1 -10.80 -26.97 47.84
CA TYR A 1 -10.57 -26.07 48.98
C TYR A 1 -11.61 -24.95 48.94
N SER A 2 -12.63 -25.11 49.79
CA SER A 2 -13.56 -24.13 50.38
C SER A 2 -13.96 -22.86 49.62
N GLN A 3 -15.23 -22.86 49.21
CA GLN A 3 -16.11 -21.69 49.08
C GLN A 3 -16.22 -20.91 50.40
N LEU A 4 -16.48 -19.61 50.32
CA LEU A 4 -17.19 -18.85 51.37
C LEU A 4 -18.01 -17.72 50.72
N ASN A 5 -19.33 -17.96 50.68
CA ASN A 5 -20.38 -16.95 50.54
C ASN A 5 -20.61 -16.29 51.91
N ALA A 6 -20.85 -14.98 51.94
CA ALA A 6 -21.68 -14.37 52.98
C ALA A 6 -22.29 -13.06 52.47
N SER A 7 -23.57 -13.13 52.18
CA SER A 7 -24.52 -12.02 52.01
C SER A 7 -24.99 -11.53 53.39
N VAL A 8 -25.02 -10.21 53.61
CA VAL A 8 -25.85 -9.61 54.67
C VAL A 8 -26.59 -8.40 54.09
N SER A 9 -27.90 -8.56 54.05
CA SER A 9 -28.93 -7.54 53.85
C SER A 9 -29.02 -6.60 55.05
N ASN A 10 -29.34 -5.32 54.82
CA ASN A 10 -30.29 -4.57 55.65
C ASN A 10 -30.73 -3.30 54.91
N THR A 11 -32.02 -3.26 54.58
CA THR A 11 -32.79 -2.04 54.33
C THR A 11 -33.12 -1.35 55.66
N PRO A 12 -33.38 -0.03 55.64
CA PRO A 12 -34.74 0.37 55.97
C PRO A 12 -35.31 1.46 55.03
N SER A 13 -36.61 1.37 54.82
CA SER A 13 -37.53 2.44 54.40
C SER A 13 -37.63 3.52 55.53
N LEU A 14 -38.16 4.73 55.38
CA LEU A 14 -39.21 5.32 54.56
C LEU A 14 -39.12 6.87 54.74
N ASN A 15 -39.79 7.62 53.85
CA ASN A 15 -40.38 8.97 54.01
C ASN A 15 -39.85 10.15 53.18
N SER A 16 -40.76 10.54 52.29
CA SER A 16 -41.01 11.78 51.56
C SER A 16 -40.59 13.10 52.20
N THR A 17 -40.18 14.04 51.34
CA THR A 17 -40.92 15.30 51.10
C THR A 17 -40.31 16.05 49.91
N GLY A 18 -41.17 16.67 49.10
CA GLY A 18 -40.79 17.32 47.86
C GLY A 18 -40.17 18.69 48.06
N SER A 19 -39.31 19.06 47.12
CA SER A 19 -39.03 20.46 46.79
C SER A 19 -38.48 20.55 45.38
N THR A 20 -39.30 21.11 44.49
CA THR A 20 -38.96 21.60 43.16
C THR A 20 -37.82 22.61 43.28
N SER A 21 -36.71 22.38 42.59
CA SER A 21 -35.63 23.36 42.43
C SER A 21 -35.12 23.29 40.99
N THR A 22 -35.46 24.34 40.26
CA THR A 22 -34.93 24.71 38.94
C THR A 22 -33.43 24.99 39.07
N ALA A 23 -32.60 24.06 38.61
CA ALA A 23 -31.16 24.25 38.48
C ALA A 23 -30.82 24.63 37.03
N THR A 24 -30.48 25.90 36.84
CA THR A 24 -29.82 26.43 35.64
C THR A 24 -28.40 25.85 35.59
N LEU A 25 -28.17 24.84 34.74
CA LEU A 25 -26.86 24.23 34.55
C LEU A 25 -26.16 24.86 33.34
N SER A 26 -25.46 25.98 33.55
CA SER A 26 -24.48 26.50 32.61
C SER A 26 -23.11 25.90 32.94
N THR A 27 -22.79 24.75 32.35
CA THR A 27 -21.45 24.16 32.37
C THR A 27 -20.87 24.16 30.95
N THR A 28 -20.27 25.28 30.55
CA THR A 28 -19.22 25.25 29.55
C THR A 28 -18.00 24.56 30.17
N THR A 29 -17.96 23.23 30.10
CA THR A 29 -16.78 22.45 30.43
C THR A 29 -15.68 22.83 29.45
N SER A 30 -14.85 23.80 29.87
CA SER A 30 -13.58 24.10 29.21
C SER A 30 -12.83 22.77 29.02
N PRO A 31 -12.33 22.46 27.81
CA PRO A 31 -11.50 21.28 27.62
C PRO A 31 -10.36 21.31 28.65
N ASN A 32 -10.14 20.18 29.30
CA ASN A 32 -9.15 20.02 30.37
C ASN A 32 -7.73 20.06 29.77
N VAL A 33 -7.28 21.26 29.41
CA VAL A 33 -5.96 21.51 28.81
C VAL A 33 -4.91 21.37 29.91
N MET A 34 -3.92 20.51 29.68
CA MET A 34 -2.82 20.30 30.64
C MET A 34 -1.91 21.53 30.67
N SER A 35 -1.07 21.64 31.71
CA SER A 35 -0.10 22.74 31.78
C SER A 35 0.85 22.72 30.57
N ILE A 36 1.29 23.90 30.10
CA ILE A 36 2.29 24.02 29.01
C ILE A 36 3.55 23.20 29.33
N LYS A 37 3.99 23.22 30.59
CA LYS A 37 5.15 22.46 31.07
C LYS A 37 4.99 20.95 30.86
N TYR A 38 3.78 20.42 31.06
CA TYR A 38 3.48 19.02 30.81
C TYR A 38 3.70 18.66 29.33
N TYR A 39 3.12 19.43 28.40
CA TYR A 39 3.27 19.14 26.96
C TYR A 39 4.72 19.25 26.50
N VAL A 40 5.44 20.26 26.98
CA VAL A 40 6.86 20.45 26.68
C VAL A 40 7.67 19.21 27.08
N ASN A 41 7.46 18.66 28.28
CA ASN A 41 8.13 17.45 28.75
C ASN A 41 7.78 16.21 27.90
N VAL A 42 6.50 16.03 27.57
CA VAL A 42 6.04 14.91 26.73
C VAL A 42 6.68 14.96 25.34
N ILE A 43 6.80 16.17 24.75
CA ILE A 43 7.45 16.34 23.46
C ILE A 43 8.96 16.04 23.57
N TYR A 44 9.63 16.47 24.64
CA TYR A 44 11.05 16.14 24.87
C TYR A 44 11.30 14.65 24.90
N ASP A 45 10.58 13.92 25.77
CA ASP A 45 10.70 12.47 25.90
C ASP A 45 10.47 11.76 24.56
N SER A 46 9.51 12.26 23.76
CA SER A 46 9.18 11.71 22.46
C SER A 46 10.29 11.91 21.43
N ILE A 47 10.93 13.09 21.44
CA ILE A 47 12.06 13.39 20.55
C ILE A 47 13.27 12.54 20.95
N GLU A 48 13.57 12.44 22.24
CA GLU A 48 14.71 11.67 22.75
C GLU A 48 14.58 10.18 22.44
N LYS A 49 13.44 9.56 22.78
CA LYS A 49 13.16 8.14 22.47
C LYS A 49 13.27 7.85 20.98
N LEU A 50 12.75 8.74 20.12
CA LEU A 50 12.85 8.53 18.69
C LEU A 50 14.28 8.69 18.18
N CYS A 51 15.05 9.64 18.70
CA CYS A 51 16.44 9.82 18.31
C CYS A 51 17.29 8.62 18.69
N ALA A 52 17.13 8.10 19.92
CA ALA A 52 17.81 6.89 20.37
C ALA A 52 17.51 5.69 19.46
N ASN A 53 16.26 5.54 19.02
CA ASN A 53 15.84 4.42 18.15
C ASN A 53 16.22 4.59 16.68
N THR A 54 16.31 5.83 16.18
CA THR A 54 16.48 6.11 14.74
C THR A 54 17.93 6.39 14.36
N PHE A 55 18.65 7.13 15.19
CA PHE A 55 19.99 7.62 14.88
C PHE A 55 20.96 7.08 15.93
N LYS A 56 21.58 5.92 15.63
CA LYS A 56 22.61 5.33 16.49
C LYS A 56 23.67 6.38 16.80
N ASN A 57 23.94 6.59 18.10
CA ASN A 57 24.96 7.51 18.62
C ASN A 57 24.71 9.01 18.37
N VAL A 58 23.46 9.44 18.10
CA VAL A 58 23.13 10.87 17.99
C VAL A 58 22.09 11.27 19.04
N THR A 59 22.54 12.04 20.05
CA THR A 59 21.66 12.67 21.04
C THR A 59 21.36 14.12 20.64
N LEU A 60 20.07 14.47 20.58
CA LEU A 60 19.62 15.85 20.36
C LEU A 60 19.28 16.50 21.72
N LYS A 61 19.87 17.66 21.99
CA LYS A 61 19.65 18.43 23.21
C LYS A 61 18.70 19.59 22.95
N ASN A 62 17.72 19.77 23.84
CA ASN A 62 16.90 20.97 23.84
C ASN A 62 17.77 22.25 24.00
N ASP A 63 17.32 23.36 23.45
CA ASP A 63 17.94 24.68 23.41
C ASP A 63 19.25 24.77 22.59
N LEU A 64 19.87 23.63 22.27
CA LEU A 64 21.05 23.55 21.42
C LEU A 64 20.71 23.09 20.00
N ASP A 65 19.99 21.97 19.89
CA ASP A 65 19.69 21.31 18.63
C ASP A 65 18.30 21.70 18.09
N TYR A 66 17.36 21.95 19.01
CA TYR A 66 16.00 22.40 18.73
C TYR A 66 15.43 23.18 19.92
N PHE A 67 14.39 23.98 19.68
CA PHE A 67 13.67 24.75 20.69
C PHE A 67 12.16 24.56 20.51
N ILE A 68 11.44 24.24 21.59
CA ILE A 68 9.98 24.06 21.56
C ILE A 68 9.31 25.36 22.01
N GLN A 69 8.41 25.88 21.18
CA GLN A 69 7.59 27.05 21.50
C GLN A 69 6.12 26.65 21.50
N LEU A 70 5.48 26.75 22.67
CA LEU A 70 4.04 26.55 22.84
C LEU A 70 3.38 27.88 23.21
N THR A 71 2.35 28.27 22.48
CA THR A 71 1.57 29.49 22.72
C THR A 71 0.13 29.10 23.01
N PRO A 72 -0.44 29.48 24.17
CA PRO A 72 -1.85 29.22 24.45
C PRO A 72 -2.73 29.98 23.46
N SER A 73 -3.73 29.30 22.90
CA SER A 73 -4.78 29.85 22.05
C SER A 73 -6.15 29.54 22.68
N HIS A 74 -7.21 30.26 22.28
CA HIS A 74 -8.53 30.20 22.91
C HIS A 74 -9.18 28.80 22.91
N LYS A 75 -8.75 27.88 22.05
CA LYS A 75 -9.32 26.52 21.93
C LYS A 75 -8.30 25.38 22.08
N TYR A 76 -7.00 25.67 22.01
CA TYR A 76 -5.91 24.70 22.06
C TYR A 76 -4.57 25.42 22.27
N VAL A 77 -3.47 24.68 22.41
CA VAL A 77 -2.13 25.28 22.52
C VAL A 77 -1.45 25.15 21.14
N ASP A 78 -1.13 26.27 20.49
CA ASP A 78 -0.36 26.28 19.25
C ASP A 78 1.09 25.91 19.54
N GLY A 79 1.69 25.04 18.74
CA GLY A 79 3.04 24.53 18.99
C GLY A 79 3.93 24.57 17.77
N TYR A 80 5.18 25.02 17.94
CA TYR A 80 6.21 24.98 16.91
C TYR A 80 7.52 24.43 17.49
N ILE A 81 8.27 23.70 16.67
CA ILE A 81 9.66 23.34 16.94
C ILE A 81 10.56 24.14 16.01
N LYS A 82 11.47 24.92 16.58
CA LYS A 82 12.53 25.60 15.84
C LYS A 82 13.78 24.72 15.87
N CYS A 83 14.14 24.13 14.74
CA CYS A 83 15.39 23.40 14.60
C CYS A 83 16.56 24.39 14.49
N SER A 84 17.74 24.02 15.03
CA SER A 84 18.97 24.80 14.92
C SER A 84 19.46 25.03 13.48
N CYS A 85 18.92 24.32 12.48
CA CYS A 85 19.10 24.65 11.07
C CYS A 85 18.18 25.79 10.57
N ASN A 86 17.58 26.57 11.48
CA ASN A 86 16.62 27.65 11.27
C ASN A 86 15.26 27.26 10.67
N SER A 87 14.95 25.96 10.55
CA SER A 87 13.62 25.53 10.13
C SER A 87 12.63 25.65 11.28
N ARG A 88 11.50 26.33 11.06
CA ARG A 88 10.38 26.41 11.99
C ARG A 88 9.28 25.45 11.56
N ILE A 89 8.96 24.48 12.39
CA ILE A 89 8.08 23.35 12.04
C ILE A 89 6.84 23.41 12.94
N LYS A 90 5.68 23.61 12.33
CA LYS A 90 4.40 23.62 13.05
C LYS A 90 4.04 22.21 13.51
N MET A 91 3.67 22.06 14.78
CA MET A 91 3.12 20.83 15.34
C MET A 91 1.60 20.85 15.24
N ILE A 92 1.00 19.68 15.03
CA ILE A 92 -0.47 19.55 14.99
C ILE A 92 -0.92 19.02 16.35
N PHE A 93 -1.76 19.78 17.04
CA PHE A 93 -2.37 19.35 18.30
C PHE A 93 -3.58 18.44 18.02
N ARG A 94 -3.61 17.26 18.65
CA ARG A 94 -4.68 16.28 18.52
C ARG A 94 -5.56 16.32 19.76
N THR A 95 -6.73 16.93 19.63
CA THR A 95 -7.69 17.13 20.72
C THR A 95 -8.16 15.83 21.36
N ASN A 96 -8.37 14.78 20.55
CA ASN A 96 -8.83 13.46 21.01
C ASN A 96 -7.86 12.73 21.94
N THR A 97 -6.55 12.95 21.78
CA THR A 97 -5.49 12.30 22.56
C THR A 97 -4.77 13.27 23.50
N ASN A 98 -5.16 14.54 23.46
CA ASN A 98 -4.52 15.62 24.20
C ASN A 98 -2.99 15.63 23.99
N SER A 99 -2.54 15.49 22.73
CA SER A 99 -1.11 15.29 22.40
C SER A 99 -0.69 16.02 21.13
N TYR A 100 0.62 16.17 20.90
CA TYR A 100 1.17 16.77 19.68
C TYR A 100 1.69 15.70 18.71
N GLN A 101 1.35 15.86 17.44
CA GLN A 101 1.92 15.06 16.36
C GLN A 101 3.27 15.63 15.89
N LEU A 102 4.31 14.81 16.01
CA LEU A 102 5.70 15.18 15.71
C LEU A 102 6.20 14.71 14.32
N SER A 103 5.32 14.13 13.49
CA SER A 103 5.71 13.54 12.20
C SER A 103 6.39 14.54 11.26
N SER A 104 5.97 15.80 11.27
CA SER A 104 6.60 16.86 10.46
C SER A 104 8.03 17.15 10.89
N TYR A 105 8.30 17.17 12.20
CA TYR A 105 9.64 17.34 12.74
C TYR A 105 10.51 16.12 12.45
N PHE A 106 9.97 14.92 12.62
CA PHE A 106 10.68 13.68 12.30
C PHE A 106 11.01 13.54 10.81
N LYS A 107 10.10 13.94 9.92
CA LYS A 107 10.37 14.02 8.49
C LYS A 107 11.49 15.00 8.19
N HIS A 108 11.50 16.16 8.86
CA HIS A 108 12.55 17.16 8.70
C HIS A 108 13.93 16.62 9.09
N ILE A 109 14.08 16.01 10.27
CA ILE A 109 15.38 15.50 10.74
C ILE A 109 15.84 14.23 9.99
N LYS A 110 14.92 13.38 9.51
CA LYS A 110 15.27 12.22 8.68
C LYS A 110 15.72 12.61 7.27
N HIS A 111 15.20 13.71 6.73
CA HIS A 111 15.55 14.12 5.38
C HIS A 111 16.97 14.69 5.32
N SER A 112 17.70 14.39 4.24
CA SER A 112 19.07 14.85 3.96
C SER A 112 19.28 16.37 3.92
N ARG A 113 18.24 17.18 4.17
CA ARG A 113 18.30 18.66 4.13
C ARG A 113 18.47 19.29 5.51
N CYS A 114 18.30 18.56 6.61
CA CYS A 114 18.58 19.10 7.95
C CYS A 114 20.10 19.28 8.15
N ARG A 115 20.59 20.53 8.06
CA ARG A 115 22.02 20.85 8.22
C ARG A 115 22.57 20.47 9.60
N MET A 116 21.74 20.58 10.64
CA MET A 116 22.12 20.17 12.00
C MET A 116 22.39 18.67 12.08
N MET A 117 21.49 17.82 11.56
CA MET A 117 21.68 16.37 11.59
C MET A 117 22.95 15.95 10.85
N LYS A 118 23.22 16.55 9.68
CA LYS A 118 24.47 16.32 8.93
C LYS A 118 25.71 16.65 9.75
N LYS A 119 25.70 17.76 10.50
CA LYS A 119 26.82 18.17 11.37
C LYS A 119 27.03 17.15 12.51
N LYS A 120 25.96 16.72 13.16
CA LYS A 120 26.00 15.74 14.27
C LYS A 120 26.48 14.36 13.81
N GLN A 121 25.97 13.86 12.68
CA GLN A 121 26.42 12.58 12.11
C GLN A 121 27.89 12.62 11.68
N LYS A 122 28.36 13.75 11.14
CA LYS A 122 29.78 13.92 10.82
C LYS A 122 30.66 13.96 12.07
N GLN A 123 30.16 14.53 13.17
CA GLN A 123 30.86 14.54 14.46
C GLN A 123 30.88 13.16 15.11
N SER A 124 29.78 12.40 15.08
CA SER A 124 29.73 11.05 15.63
C SER A 124 30.60 10.05 14.88
N ASN A 125 30.82 10.26 13.58
CA ASN A 125 31.65 9.39 12.74
C ASN A 125 33.15 9.72 12.82
N LYS A 126 33.52 10.86 13.40
CA LYS A 126 34.92 11.16 13.75
C LYS A 126 35.21 10.51 15.10
N LEU A 127 35.48 9.21 15.10
CA LEU A 127 36.12 8.57 16.25
C LEU A 127 37.51 9.21 16.45
N PRO A 128 38.00 9.41 17.68
CA PRO A 128 39.36 9.87 17.89
C PRO A 128 40.32 8.76 17.42
N GLU A 129 41.21 9.09 16.47
CA GLU A 129 42.44 8.33 16.31
C GLU A 129 43.14 8.32 17.67
N LYS A 130 43.47 7.11 18.14
CA LYS A 130 44.19 6.90 19.38
C LYS A 130 45.50 7.70 19.32
N ILE A 131 45.68 8.59 20.29
CA ILE A 131 46.97 9.13 20.65
C ILE A 131 47.65 8.02 21.46
N ASP A 132 48.68 7.40 20.89
CA ASP A 132 49.57 6.50 21.62
C ASP A 132 50.49 7.37 22.49
N ASP A 133 50.20 7.41 23.80
CA ASP A 133 51.10 7.98 24.79
C ASP A 133 52.25 6.99 25.07
N VAL A 134 53.44 7.42 24.70
CA VAL A 134 54.74 6.88 25.13
C VAL A 134 55.03 7.44 26.53
N SER A 135 55.15 6.57 27.54
CA SER A 135 55.92 6.87 28.74
C SER A 135 56.48 5.60 29.37
N ASP A 136 57.80 5.45 29.22
CA ASP A 136 58.79 4.92 30.15
C ASP A 136 58.35 4.01 31.30
N ASN A 137 58.94 2.80 31.34
CA ASN A 137 59.68 2.38 32.52
C ASN A 137 60.78 1.35 32.18
N VAL A 138 61.99 1.77 32.52
CA VAL A 138 63.25 1.03 32.58
C VAL A 138 63.24 0.11 33.80
N ALA A 139 63.62 -1.16 33.65
CA ALA A 139 64.69 -1.81 34.45
C ALA A 139 64.77 -3.34 34.24
N GLN A 140 66.00 -3.75 33.88
CA GLN A 140 66.74 -4.92 34.37
C GLN A 140 66.55 -6.32 33.76
N ASN A 141 67.68 -6.74 33.17
CA ASN A 141 68.42 -8.00 33.39
C ASN A 141 68.52 -9.00 32.22
N ASN A 142 69.67 -8.86 31.56
CA ASN A 142 70.75 -9.86 31.43
C ASN A 142 70.65 -11.05 30.46
N ASP A 143 71.85 -11.26 29.90
CA ASP A 143 72.45 -12.46 29.29
C ASP A 143 72.02 -12.83 27.88
N CYS A 144 72.89 -13.39 27.03
CA CYS A 144 74.33 -13.31 26.81
C CYS A 144 74.55 -14.12 25.51
N HIS A 145 75.60 -13.80 24.75
CA HIS A 145 76.24 -14.64 23.72
C HIS A 145 75.44 -14.93 22.42
N ASN A 146 76.03 -15.06 21.23
CA ASN A 146 77.32 -14.74 20.60
C ASN A 146 77.23 -15.30 19.15
N ILE A 147 78.07 -14.80 18.24
CA ILE A 147 78.68 -15.52 17.08
C ILE A 147 77.93 -15.56 15.72
N ASP A 148 78.49 -14.76 14.80
CA ASP A 148 78.98 -15.05 13.42
C ASP A 148 78.00 -15.53 12.33
N ASN A 149 77.81 -14.76 11.24
CA ASN A 149 78.66 -14.51 10.05
C ASN A 149 78.59 -15.59 8.96
N CYS A 150 78.27 -15.16 7.73
CA CYS A 150 78.72 -15.61 6.39
C CYS A 150 77.63 -15.23 5.34
N SER A 151 77.74 -14.12 4.59
CA SER A 151 78.46 -13.92 3.29
C SER A 151 78.04 -14.93 2.19
N ALA A 152 77.32 -14.49 1.15
CA ALA A 152 77.83 -14.15 -0.22
C ALA A 152 78.28 -15.42 -1.00
N SER A 153 78.07 -15.67 -2.29
CA SER A 153 77.79 -14.94 -3.55
C SER A 153 77.46 -16.02 -4.63
N ASP A 154 76.73 -15.78 -5.73
CA ASP A 154 77.18 -15.56 -7.14
C ASP A 154 76.12 -16.26 -8.04
N GLN A 155 75.43 -15.64 -9.02
CA GLN A 155 75.77 -15.31 -10.42
C GLN A 155 76.20 -16.46 -11.37
N GLU A 156 75.35 -16.76 -12.37
CA GLU A 156 75.61 -17.10 -13.81
C GLU A 156 74.26 -17.51 -14.47
N MET A 157 73.65 -16.79 -15.43
CA MET A 157 73.90 -16.57 -16.88
C MET A 157 73.66 -17.76 -17.84
N LEU A 158 72.79 -17.50 -18.85
CA LEU A 158 72.71 -17.94 -20.28
C LEU A 158 71.24 -18.19 -20.69
N ASN A 159 70.64 -17.31 -21.50
CA ASN A 159 70.49 -17.34 -23.00
C ASN A 159 69.41 -18.35 -23.45
N ASP A 160 68.60 -18.18 -24.51
CA ASP A 160 68.24 -17.12 -25.46
C ASP A 160 66.99 -17.63 -26.22
N GLU A 161 66.39 -16.76 -27.05
CA GLU A 161 65.55 -17.01 -28.25
C GLU A 161 64.11 -16.43 -28.26
N ASN A 162 64.04 -15.22 -28.87
CA ASN A 162 63.33 -14.86 -30.12
C ASN A 162 61.81 -15.13 -30.24
N ASP A 163 60.97 -14.30 -30.87
CA ASP A 163 61.03 -13.00 -31.56
C ASP A 163 59.54 -12.56 -31.69
N SER A 164 59.14 -11.34 -31.33
CA SER A 164 59.11 -10.12 -32.16
C SER A 164 58.11 -10.12 -33.34
N PHE A 165 57.06 -9.30 -33.14
CA PHE A 165 56.37 -8.37 -34.06
C PHE A 165 55.84 -8.81 -35.44
N ASP A 166 54.57 -8.48 -35.71
CA ASP A 166 54.30 -7.51 -36.78
C ASP A 166 52.96 -6.76 -36.62
N ILE A 167 53.07 -5.44 -36.81
CA ILE A 167 52.02 -4.45 -36.96
C ILE A 167 51.74 -4.33 -38.46
N ILE A 168 50.49 -4.55 -38.90
CA ILE A 168 50.05 -4.14 -40.23
C ILE A 168 48.74 -3.35 -40.13
N ASN A 169 48.86 -2.07 -40.47
CA ASN A 169 47.79 -1.19 -40.92
C ASN A 169 47.08 -1.80 -42.13
N ASN A 170 45.75 -1.79 -42.15
CA ASN A 170 45.04 -1.52 -43.40
C ASN A 170 43.67 -0.87 -43.16
N ASN A 171 43.50 0.27 -43.83
CA ASN A 171 42.27 1.02 -44.00
C ASN A 171 41.24 0.16 -44.73
N TYR A 172 40.00 0.09 -44.21
CA TYR A 172 38.80 0.09 -45.04
C TYR A 172 37.65 0.82 -44.34
N THR A 173 37.23 1.88 -45.03
CA THR A 173 36.02 2.69 -44.88
C THR A 173 34.75 1.86 -44.68
N THR A 174 33.99 2.15 -43.62
CA THR A 174 32.53 1.96 -43.60
C THR A 174 31.83 3.06 -42.81
N ASN A 175 30.70 3.51 -43.37
CA ASN A 175 29.95 4.70 -43.04
C ASN A 175 29.39 4.71 -41.61
N LYS A 176 29.69 5.77 -40.84
CA LYS A 176 28.88 6.19 -39.68
C LYS A 176 28.15 7.48 -40.04
N SER A 177 26.83 7.39 -40.15
CA SER A 177 25.91 8.52 -40.22
C SER A 177 25.94 9.30 -38.91
N TYR A 178 26.53 10.48 -38.96
CA TYR A 178 26.40 11.52 -37.95
C TYR A 178 25.06 12.24 -38.13
N SER A 179 24.18 12.14 -37.13
CA SER A 179 23.07 13.09 -36.95
C SER A 179 23.56 14.25 -36.06
N PRO A 180 23.32 15.52 -36.42
CA PRO A 180 23.91 16.66 -35.72
C PRO A 180 23.18 16.99 -34.40
N PRO A 181 23.85 17.70 -33.47
CA PRO A 181 23.29 18.08 -32.19
C PRO A 181 22.22 19.17 -32.37
N ARG A 182 21.04 18.97 -31.79
CA ARG A 182 20.00 20.01 -31.74
C ARG A 182 20.49 21.18 -30.90
N LYS A 183 20.71 22.30 -31.58
CA LYS A 183 20.95 23.63 -31.03
C LYS A 183 19.85 24.01 -30.04
N ARG A 184 20.25 24.38 -28.82
CA ARG A 184 19.50 25.30 -27.96
C ARG A 184 19.42 26.65 -28.69
N LEU A 185 18.21 27.10 -28.99
CA LEU A 185 17.93 28.52 -29.22
C LEU A 185 17.06 29.02 -28.08
N SER A 186 17.68 29.81 -27.23
CA SER A 186 17.04 30.79 -26.37
C SER A 186 16.71 32.03 -27.20
N SER A 187 15.46 32.47 -27.19
CA SER A 187 15.14 33.89 -27.32
C SER A 187 13.79 34.18 -26.65
N PHE A 188 13.85 35.13 -25.72
CA PHE A 188 12.75 35.76 -25.01
C PHE A 188 11.75 36.44 -25.95
N SER A 189 10.46 36.39 -25.60
CA SER A 189 9.63 37.59 -25.61
C SER A 189 8.65 37.53 -24.44
N SER A 190 8.84 38.47 -23.53
CA SER A 190 7.96 38.81 -22.42
C SER A 190 6.64 39.37 -22.92
N THR A 191 5.53 38.74 -22.56
CA THR A 191 4.27 39.43 -22.25
C THR A 191 3.68 38.76 -21.03
N SER A 192 3.87 39.43 -19.90
CA SER A 192 3.25 39.13 -18.62
C SER A 192 1.76 39.47 -18.71
N ASP A 193 0.94 38.53 -19.18
CA ASP A 193 -0.50 38.56 -18.93
C ASP A 193 -0.76 37.84 -17.61
N ILE A 194 -0.81 38.64 -16.56
CA ILE A 194 -1.22 38.26 -15.21
C ILE A 194 -2.71 37.94 -15.30
N PHE A 195 -3.04 36.65 -15.45
CA PHE A 195 -4.39 36.17 -15.17
C PHE A 195 -4.62 36.23 -13.66
N PHE A 196 -5.29 37.28 -13.20
CA PHE A 196 -5.90 37.30 -11.89
C PHE A 196 -7.01 36.25 -11.87
N HIS A 197 -6.74 35.10 -11.28
CA HIS A 197 -7.80 34.21 -10.82
C HIS A 197 -8.55 34.92 -9.68
N TYR A 198 -9.71 35.50 -9.99
CA TYR A 198 -10.71 35.79 -8.98
C TYR A 198 -11.24 34.45 -8.44
N VAL A 199 -10.53 33.89 -7.46
CA VAL A 199 -11.13 32.91 -6.55
C VAL A 199 -11.91 33.74 -5.55
N ILE A 200 -13.24 33.75 -5.67
CA ILE A 200 -14.11 34.36 -4.67
C ILE A 200 -13.84 33.60 -3.36
N PRO A 201 -13.44 34.28 -2.27
CA PRO A 201 -13.23 33.62 -0.98
C PRO A 201 -14.52 32.96 -0.50
N MET A 202 -14.49 31.64 -0.25
CA MET A 202 -15.66 30.82 0.15
C MET A 202 -16.48 31.40 1.32
N THR A 203 -15.85 32.16 2.22
CA THR A 203 -16.51 32.74 3.38
C THR A 203 -17.54 33.82 3.03
N THR A 204 -17.38 34.53 1.90
CA THR A 204 -18.36 35.55 1.50
C THR A 204 -19.58 34.94 0.85
N LEU A 205 -19.44 33.80 0.15
CA LEU A 205 -20.55 33.17 -0.57
C LEU A 205 -21.57 32.53 0.39
N GLU A 206 -21.11 31.86 1.46
CA GLU A 206 -22.00 31.26 2.46
C GLU A 206 -22.79 32.32 3.25
N GLU A 207 -22.12 33.40 3.69
CA GLU A 207 -22.76 34.48 4.46
C GLU A 207 -23.74 35.31 3.62
N GLU A 208 -23.45 35.53 2.34
CA GLU A 208 -24.35 36.25 1.42
C GLU A 208 -25.54 35.40 0.95
N LEU A 209 -25.38 34.08 0.81
CA LEU A 209 -26.45 33.19 0.32
C LEU A 209 -27.50 32.85 1.38
N LEU A 210 -27.13 32.79 2.66
CA LEU A 210 -27.99 32.36 3.76
C LEU A 210 -29.35 33.09 3.84
N PRO A 211 -29.43 34.44 3.68
CA PRO A 211 -30.69 35.17 3.68
C PRO A 211 -31.56 34.92 2.43
N ILE A 212 -30.93 34.72 1.27
CA ILE A 212 -31.61 34.50 -0.01
C ILE A 212 -32.11 33.06 -0.12
N LEU A 213 -31.36 32.09 0.40
CA LEU A 213 -31.63 30.65 0.38
C LEU A 213 -32.98 30.26 0.99
N GLY A 214 -33.53 31.03 1.93
CA GLY A 214 -34.83 30.77 2.57
C GLY A 214 -35.97 30.44 1.58
N ASN A 215 -35.96 31.09 0.41
CA ASN A 215 -36.95 30.91 -0.66
C ASN A 215 -36.37 30.29 -1.93
N VAL A 216 -35.13 29.79 -1.93
CA VAL A 216 -34.47 29.33 -3.17
C VAL A 216 -35.25 28.17 -3.83
N SER A 217 -35.94 27.34 -3.04
CA SER A 217 -36.86 26.28 -3.54
C SER A 217 -38.08 26.77 -4.34
N SER A 218 -38.49 28.04 -4.24
CA SER A 218 -39.61 28.59 -5.01
C SER A 218 -39.20 29.20 -6.35
N TYR A 219 -37.90 29.41 -6.60
CA TYR A 219 -37.44 29.96 -7.87
C TYR A 219 -37.58 28.91 -8.97
N SER A 220 -38.16 29.32 -10.09
CA SER A 220 -38.27 28.50 -11.28
C SER A 220 -38.18 29.36 -12.55
N GLY A 221 -37.78 28.75 -13.67
CA GLY A 221 -37.64 29.44 -14.96
C GLY A 221 -36.62 30.57 -14.88
N ASP A 222 -36.97 31.72 -15.45
CA ASP A 222 -36.11 32.91 -15.55
C ASP A 222 -35.62 33.41 -14.19
N ALA A 223 -36.46 33.29 -13.16
CA ALA A 223 -36.09 33.70 -11.80
C ALA A 223 -34.97 32.81 -11.23
N PHE A 224 -34.95 31.51 -11.59
CA PHE A 224 -33.87 30.60 -11.21
C PHE A 224 -32.59 30.88 -12.01
N TYR A 225 -32.70 31.13 -13.32
CA TYR A 225 -31.52 31.47 -14.13
C TYR A 225 -30.90 32.78 -13.68
N LYS A 226 -31.70 33.79 -13.37
CA LYS A 226 -31.23 35.07 -12.83
C LYS A 226 -30.46 34.86 -11.53
N LEU A 227 -30.99 34.07 -10.59
CA LEU A 227 -30.29 33.69 -9.37
C LEU A 227 -28.93 33.06 -9.68
N VAL A 228 -28.86 32.09 -10.60
CA VAL A 228 -27.59 31.44 -10.91
C VAL A 228 -26.59 32.42 -11.57
N LYS A 229 -27.07 33.30 -12.46
CA LYS A 229 -26.22 34.31 -13.12
C LYS A 229 -25.65 35.32 -12.12
N ASP A 230 -26.46 35.74 -11.14
CA ASP A 230 -26.09 36.72 -10.13
C ASP A 230 -25.09 36.15 -9.10
N TYR A 231 -25.20 34.86 -8.75
CA TYR A 231 -24.40 34.25 -7.67
C TYR A 231 -23.26 33.34 -8.12
N VAL A 232 -23.42 32.64 -9.23
CA VAL A 232 -22.46 31.63 -9.71
C VAL A 232 -21.68 32.17 -10.90
N GLY A 233 -22.36 32.91 -11.77
CA GLY A 233 -21.79 33.57 -12.94
C GLY A 233 -22.66 33.44 -14.19
N ILE A 234 -22.48 34.38 -15.12
CA ILE A 234 -23.31 34.48 -16.33
C ILE A 234 -23.20 33.20 -17.18
N VAL A 235 -21.98 32.68 -17.34
CA VAL A 235 -21.70 31.49 -18.16
C VAL A 235 -22.33 30.25 -17.52
N GLU A 236 -22.26 30.13 -16.20
CA GLU A 236 -22.85 29.05 -15.42
C GLU A 236 -24.37 29.06 -15.52
N GLY A 237 -24.99 30.24 -15.44
CA GLY A 237 -26.43 30.40 -15.64
C GLY A 237 -26.88 29.99 -17.04
N GLU A 238 -26.14 30.38 -18.08
CA GLU A 238 -26.43 29.99 -19.47
C GLU A 238 -26.26 28.49 -19.72
N ILE A 239 -25.30 27.83 -19.04
CA ILE A 239 -25.13 26.37 -19.05
C ILE A 239 -26.38 25.66 -18.51
N LEU A 240 -26.99 26.20 -17.45
CA LEU A 240 -28.23 25.63 -16.91
C LEU A 240 -29.44 25.95 -17.79
N GLU A 241 -29.47 27.14 -18.37
CA GLU A 241 -30.55 27.62 -19.25
C GLU A 241 -30.67 26.78 -20.53
N ILE A 242 -29.55 26.51 -21.19
CA ILE A 242 -29.53 25.74 -22.44
C ILE A 242 -29.93 24.26 -22.24
N GLN A 243 -29.72 23.73 -21.04
CA GLN A 243 -30.14 22.39 -20.63
C GLN A 243 -31.58 22.36 -20.07
N CYS A 244 -32.28 23.50 -20.07
CA CYS A 244 -33.62 23.65 -19.50
C CYS A 244 -33.70 23.27 -18.00
N ILE A 245 -32.60 23.46 -17.26
CA ILE A 245 -32.53 23.18 -15.81
C ILE A 245 -33.17 24.34 -15.07
N LYS A 246 -34.50 24.37 -15.09
CA LYS A 246 -35.28 25.53 -14.67
C LYS A 246 -35.53 25.65 -13.15
N ASN A 247 -35.03 24.74 -12.33
CA ASN A 247 -35.14 24.82 -10.86
C ASN A 247 -34.16 23.85 -10.16
N ILE A 248 -34.01 24.04 -8.86
CA ILE A 248 -33.10 23.25 -8.00
C ILE A 248 -33.41 21.76 -8.02
N ARG A 249 -34.69 21.36 -8.01
CA ARG A 249 -35.05 19.94 -7.97
C ARG A 249 -34.53 19.19 -9.19
N ILE A 250 -34.53 19.85 -10.35
CA ILE A 250 -33.97 19.30 -11.59
C ILE A 250 -32.44 19.30 -11.49
N LEU A 251 -31.83 20.42 -11.09
CA LEU A 251 -30.38 20.55 -10.96
C LEU A 251 -29.77 19.46 -10.07
N LEU A 252 -30.38 19.20 -8.90
CA LEU A 252 -29.90 18.20 -7.94
C LEU A 252 -30.05 16.74 -8.41
N ARG A 253 -30.84 16.48 -9.46
CA ARG A 253 -31.03 15.13 -10.03
C ARG A 253 -30.11 14.83 -11.20
N ILE A 254 -29.41 15.83 -11.73
CA ILE A 254 -28.55 15.66 -12.91
C ILE A 254 -27.17 15.17 -12.44
N PRO A 255 -26.70 14.02 -12.95
CA PRO A 255 -25.43 13.45 -12.52
C PRO A 255 -24.21 14.22 -13.03
N ASP A 256 -24.29 14.78 -14.24
CA ASP A 256 -23.24 15.60 -14.84
C ASP A 256 -23.82 16.73 -15.69
N VAL A 257 -23.72 17.95 -15.18
CA VAL A 257 -24.18 19.20 -15.82
C VAL A 257 -23.36 19.53 -17.08
N PHE A 258 -22.19 18.94 -17.27
CA PHE A 258 -21.29 19.25 -18.38
C PHE A 258 -21.37 18.26 -19.54
N SER A 259 -22.08 17.15 -19.37
CA SER A 259 -22.19 16.07 -20.36
C SER A 259 -22.70 16.56 -21.74
N PHE A 260 -23.57 17.56 -21.77
CA PHE A 260 -24.10 18.13 -23.02
C PHE A 260 -23.05 18.83 -23.89
N PHE A 261 -21.87 19.17 -23.37
CA PHE A 261 -20.78 19.72 -24.18
C PHE A 261 -20.21 18.72 -25.19
N GLN A 262 -20.56 17.44 -25.12
CA GLN A 262 -20.22 16.46 -26.17
C GLN A 262 -21.07 16.62 -27.44
N MET A 263 -22.18 17.37 -27.38
CA MET A 263 -23.05 17.57 -28.53
C MET A 263 -22.41 18.52 -29.56
N ASN A 264 -22.61 18.25 -30.85
CA ASN A 264 -22.18 19.14 -31.93
C ASN A 264 -23.38 19.95 -32.45
N SER A 265 -23.73 21.03 -31.75
CA SER A 265 -24.77 21.97 -32.16
C SER A 265 -24.19 23.37 -32.39
N LYS A 266 -24.71 24.07 -33.41
CA LYS A 266 -24.33 25.46 -33.70
C LYS A 266 -24.73 26.40 -32.55
N ASP A 267 -25.82 26.09 -31.87
CA ASP A 267 -26.39 26.93 -30.82
C ASP A 267 -25.55 26.95 -29.54
N ILE A 268 -24.63 25.98 -29.38
CA ILE A 268 -23.79 25.86 -28.18
C ILE A 268 -22.33 26.25 -28.42
N ILE A 269 -21.94 26.60 -29.65
CA ILE A 269 -20.53 26.92 -30.00
C ILE A 269 -20.04 28.15 -29.23
N SER A 270 -20.85 29.21 -29.19
CA SER A 270 -20.49 30.45 -28.48
C SER A 270 -20.38 30.24 -26.96
N LEU A 271 -21.16 29.31 -26.41
CA LEU A 271 -21.08 28.92 -25.00
C LEU A 271 -19.83 28.06 -24.74
N LYS A 272 -19.53 27.09 -25.61
CA LYS A 272 -18.31 26.26 -25.54
C LYS A 272 -17.04 27.10 -25.56
N GLN A 273 -16.97 28.11 -26.43
CA GLN A 273 -15.80 29.00 -26.52
C GLN A 273 -15.54 29.77 -25.22
N ARG A 274 -16.61 30.13 -24.48
CA ARG A 274 -16.49 30.83 -23.19
C ARG A 274 -16.26 29.86 -22.02
N ALA A 275 -16.94 28.73 -22.00
CA ALA A 275 -16.93 27.77 -20.89
C ALA A 275 -15.76 26.78 -20.93
N CYS A 276 -15.18 26.50 -22.10
CA CYS A 276 -14.19 25.47 -22.30
C CYS A 276 -12.84 26.00 -22.81
N ILE A 277 -11.81 25.18 -22.65
CA ILE A 277 -10.53 25.21 -23.36
C ILE A 277 -10.67 24.21 -24.51
N ILE A 278 -10.23 24.60 -25.70
CA ILE A 278 -10.20 23.71 -26.87
C ILE A 278 -8.79 23.13 -26.92
N ASP A 279 -8.69 21.80 -26.87
CA ASP A 279 -7.43 21.08 -26.99
C ASP A 279 -7.06 20.90 -28.49
N ASP A 280 -5.82 20.51 -28.78
CA ASP A 280 -5.29 20.38 -30.14
C ASP A 280 -6.05 19.34 -30.98
N ASP A 281 -6.70 18.38 -30.33
CA ASP A 281 -7.56 17.36 -30.94
C ASP A 281 -9.01 17.82 -31.17
N MET A 282 -9.29 19.12 -30.97
CA MET A 282 -10.62 19.74 -31.00
C MET A 282 -11.58 19.23 -29.92
N SER A 283 -11.06 18.57 -28.86
CA SER A 283 -11.85 18.25 -27.68
C SER A 283 -12.06 19.49 -26.81
N TYR A 284 -13.20 19.52 -26.11
CA TYR A 284 -13.57 20.64 -25.24
C TYR A 284 -13.41 20.23 -23.78
N VAL A 285 -12.52 20.92 -23.05
CA VAL A 285 -12.31 20.74 -21.62
C VAL A 285 -12.92 21.92 -20.88
N VAL A 286 -13.92 21.70 -20.03
CA VAL A 286 -14.55 22.77 -19.24
C VAL A 286 -13.50 23.46 -18.36
N ARG A 287 -13.45 24.79 -18.38
CA ARG A 287 -12.55 25.60 -17.55
C ARG A 287 -12.78 25.25 -16.08
N ALA A 288 -11.71 24.97 -15.34
CA ALA A 288 -11.79 24.50 -13.96
C ALA A 288 -12.59 25.45 -13.03
N GLY A 289 -12.53 26.77 -13.28
CA GLY A 289 -13.34 27.75 -12.53
C GLY A 289 -14.84 27.56 -12.72
N ILE A 290 -15.30 27.44 -13.97
CA ILE A 290 -16.72 27.21 -14.32
C ILE A 290 -17.21 25.90 -13.68
N ARG A 291 -16.41 24.83 -13.77
CA ARG A 291 -16.71 23.54 -13.15
C ARG A 291 -16.84 23.68 -11.64
N SER A 292 -15.84 24.27 -11.00
CA SER A 292 -15.80 24.46 -9.55
C SER A 292 -16.97 25.30 -9.04
N ASN A 293 -17.35 26.37 -9.76
CA ASN A 293 -18.45 27.25 -9.36
C ASN A 293 -19.81 26.52 -9.33
N ILE A 294 -20.12 25.75 -10.38
CA ILE A 294 -21.37 24.97 -10.45
C ILE A 294 -21.38 23.85 -9.40
N GLU A 295 -20.28 23.12 -9.25
CA GLU A 295 -20.17 22.04 -8.25
C GLU A 295 -20.35 22.54 -6.83
N GLN A 296 -19.72 23.67 -6.49
CA GLN A 296 -19.88 24.32 -5.18
C GLN A 296 -21.32 24.80 -4.96
N PHE A 297 -21.94 25.40 -5.98
CA PHE A 297 -23.33 25.84 -5.90
C PHE A 297 -24.29 24.65 -5.66
N ILE A 298 -24.09 23.53 -6.36
CA ILE A 298 -24.85 22.29 -6.15
C ILE A 298 -24.69 21.79 -4.71
N GLU A 299 -23.46 21.81 -4.19
CA GLU A 299 -23.16 21.34 -2.84
C GLU A 299 -23.85 22.19 -1.77
N LEU A 300 -23.82 23.52 -1.91
CA LEU A 300 -24.55 24.45 -1.03
C LEU A 300 -26.06 24.21 -1.07
N LEU A 301 -26.63 23.95 -2.25
CA LEU A 301 -28.04 23.63 -2.40
C LEU A 301 -28.43 22.29 -1.73
N LYS A 302 -27.54 21.27 -1.77
CA LYS A 302 -27.75 20.00 -1.05
C LYS A 302 -27.76 20.21 0.45
N GLN A 303 -26.76 20.90 0.98
CA GLN A 303 -26.67 21.22 2.41
C GLN A 303 -27.91 21.99 2.90
N PHE A 304 -28.36 22.97 2.10
CA PHE A 304 -29.59 23.70 2.40
C PHE A 304 -30.82 22.79 2.40
N HIS A 305 -30.99 21.92 1.41
CA HIS A 305 -32.12 21.00 1.33
C HIS A 305 -32.12 19.97 2.47
N GLU A 306 -30.95 19.47 2.87
CA GLU A 306 -30.76 18.56 4.01
C GLU A 306 -31.07 19.25 5.34
N SER A 307 -30.61 20.49 5.53
CA SER A 307 -30.91 21.26 6.74
C SER A 307 -32.41 21.54 6.91
N LYS A 308 -33.13 21.80 5.80
CA LYS A 308 -34.58 22.05 5.81
C LYS A 308 -35.39 20.77 6.04
N ALA A 309 -34.94 19.64 5.52
CA ALA A 309 -35.52 18.32 5.80
C ALA A 309 -35.36 17.93 7.29
N ASN A 310 -34.22 18.30 7.91
CA ASN A 310 -33.94 18.03 9.32
C ASN A 310 -34.70 18.95 10.28
N ASN A 311 -35.02 20.18 9.87
CA ASN A 311 -35.75 21.14 10.72
C ASN A 311 -37.27 20.93 10.74
N SER A 312 -37.84 20.09 9.87
CA SER A 312 -39.30 19.85 9.83
C SER A 312 -39.80 18.68 10.68
N ASN A 313 -38.95 17.95 11.42
CA ASN A 313 -39.42 16.88 12.30
C ASN A 313 -38.49 16.59 13.50
N PHE A 314 -39.07 16.86 14.68
CA PHE A 314 -38.91 16.19 16.00
C PHE A 314 -37.98 16.74 17.10
N PRO A 315 -38.47 16.76 18.36
CA PRO A 315 -37.64 16.82 19.57
C PRO A 315 -36.92 15.49 19.85
N SER A 316 -35.70 15.63 20.39
CA SER A 316 -34.91 14.71 21.24
C SER A 316 -34.72 13.23 20.82
N GLN A 317 -33.51 12.98 20.31
CA GLN A 317 -32.61 11.84 20.59
C GLN A 317 -33.24 10.46 20.87
N THR A 318 -33.66 9.73 19.82
CA THR A 318 -33.64 8.24 19.81
C THR A 318 -33.67 7.62 18.40
N THR A 319 -33.31 8.37 17.35
CA THR A 319 -33.84 8.12 16.00
C THR A 319 -32.84 7.69 14.93
N THR A 320 -31.64 7.21 15.27
CA THR A 320 -30.75 6.64 14.23
C THR A 320 -31.27 5.29 13.69
N SER A 321 -32.10 4.57 14.44
CA SER A 321 -32.65 3.26 14.05
C SER A 321 -33.95 3.33 13.23
N ILE A 322 -34.73 4.41 13.37
CA ILE A 322 -36.06 4.53 12.73
C ILE A 322 -35.97 5.20 11.35
N ALA A 323 -35.09 6.20 11.18
CA ALA A 323 -34.87 6.85 9.89
C ALA A 323 -34.33 5.87 8.83
N ILE A 324 -33.42 4.97 9.23
CA ILE A 324 -32.86 3.92 8.35
C ILE A 324 -33.92 2.88 7.97
N LYS A 325 -34.91 2.60 8.82
CA LYS A 325 -36.01 1.67 8.51
C LYS A 325 -36.94 2.22 7.43
N GLN A 326 -37.28 3.52 7.48
CA GLN A 326 -38.15 4.14 6.47
C GLN A 326 -37.45 4.34 5.13
N SER A 327 -36.17 4.74 5.11
CA SER A 327 -35.38 4.83 3.86
C SER A 327 -34.98 3.46 3.31
N GLY A 328 -34.75 2.47 4.18
CA GLY A 328 -34.47 1.08 3.80
C GLY A 328 -35.66 0.40 3.11
N GLN A 329 -36.89 0.66 3.57
CA GLN A 329 -38.10 0.20 2.89
C GLN A 329 -38.26 0.83 1.50
N PHE A 330 -37.93 2.12 1.33
CA PHE A 330 -38.02 2.81 0.04
C PHE A 330 -36.99 2.30 -0.98
N ILE A 331 -35.75 2.07 -0.55
CA ILE A 331 -34.68 1.51 -1.39
C ILE A 331 -34.98 0.06 -1.77
N CYS A 332 -35.43 -0.77 -0.81
CA CYS A 332 -35.84 -2.15 -1.10
C CYS A 332 -37.03 -2.21 -2.06
N HIS A 333 -37.99 -1.29 -1.94
CA HIS A 333 -39.14 -1.23 -2.85
C HIS A 333 -38.70 -0.80 -4.27
N GLN A 334 -37.84 0.21 -4.41
CA GLN A 334 -37.30 0.62 -5.72
C GLN A 334 -36.44 -0.46 -6.39
N LEU A 335 -35.70 -1.27 -5.62
CA LEU A 335 -34.90 -2.38 -6.15
C LEU A 335 -35.75 -3.62 -6.51
N ASN A 336 -36.85 -3.86 -5.80
CA ASN A 336 -37.78 -4.97 -6.08
C ASN A 336 -38.75 -4.69 -7.24
N MET A 337 -39.03 -3.42 -7.58
CA MET A 337 -39.88 -3.06 -8.72
C MET A 337 -39.32 -3.48 -10.09
N ASN A 338 -38.08 -3.95 -10.15
CA ASN A 338 -37.47 -4.50 -11.38
C ASN A 338 -37.53 -6.05 -11.46
N GLN A 339 -38.11 -6.74 -10.48
CA GLN A 339 -38.08 -8.21 -10.38
C GLN A 339 -39.41 -8.92 -10.72
N GLU A 340 -40.48 -8.20 -11.02
CA GLU A 340 -41.77 -8.85 -11.36
C GLU A 340 -41.83 -9.44 -12.78
N ASN A 341 -40.78 -9.28 -13.59
CA ASN A 341 -40.66 -9.94 -14.88
C ASN A 341 -39.43 -10.87 -14.95
N GLU A 342 -39.74 -12.14 -15.16
CA GLU A 342 -38.86 -13.24 -15.62
C GLU A 342 -38.10 -14.05 -14.55
N GLY A 343 -38.45 -15.35 -14.50
CA GLY A 343 -37.72 -16.38 -13.77
C GLY A 343 -36.29 -16.50 -14.28
N PHE A 344 -35.36 -16.72 -13.33
CA PHE A 344 -33.90 -16.67 -13.51
C PHE A 344 -33.26 -15.27 -13.55
N GLN A 345 -33.52 -14.42 -12.56
CA GLN A 345 -32.68 -13.24 -12.32
C GLN A 345 -31.64 -13.49 -11.20
N SER A 346 -30.36 -13.60 -11.60
CA SER A 346 -29.23 -13.47 -10.68
C SER A 346 -29.35 -12.13 -9.93
N LYS A 347 -29.50 -12.19 -8.59
CA LYS A 347 -29.53 -10.98 -7.77
C LYS A 347 -28.21 -10.22 -7.99
N SER A 348 -28.30 -9.00 -8.53
CA SER A 348 -27.15 -8.11 -8.68
C SER A 348 -26.39 -8.00 -7.35
N PHE A 349 -25.05 -7.97 -7.41
CA PHE A 349 -24.20 -7.81 -6.23
C PHE A 349 -24.62 -6.59 -5.39
N ILE A 350 -25.01 -5.50 -6.04
CA ILE A 350 -25.48 -4.28 -5.38
C ILE A 350 -26.71 -4.56 -4.50
N ASN A 351 -27.66 -5.38 -4.96
CA ASN A 351 -28.84 -5.75 -4.17
C ASN A 351 -28.45 -6.61 -2.97
N ILE A 352 -27.50 -7.53 -3.14
CA ILE A 352 -26.97 -8.34 -2.04
C ILE A 352 -26.29 -7.44 -1.01
N PHE A 353 -25.47 -6.51 -1.46
CA PHE A 353 -24.71 -5.59 -0.62
C PHE A 353 -25.62 -4.64 0.17
N ILE A 354 -26.57 -3.97 -0.50
CA ILE A 354 -27.54 -3.08 0.16
C ILE A 354 -28.38 -3.85 1.18
N ARG A 355 -28.89 -5.03 0.81
CA ARG A 355 -29.67 -5.86 1.73
C ARG A 355 -28.84 -6.31 2.94
N ASN A 356 -27.55 -6.63 2.73
CA ASN A 356 -26.66 -6.97 3.83
C ASN A 356 -26.50 -5.81 4.83
N ILE A 357 -26.30 -4.59 4.32
CA ILE A 357 -26.24 -3.36 5.14
C ILE A 357 -27.53 -3.21 5.94
N LEU A 358 -28.69 -3.20 5.27
CA LEU A 358 -29.98 -2.99 5.93
C LEU A 358 -30.23 -4.03 7.03
N ASN A 359 -29.96 -5.30 6.75
CA ASN A 359 -30.10 -6.38 7.73
C ASN A 359 -29.14 -6.24 8.92
N ASN A 360 -27.92 -5.73 8.69
CA ASN A 360 -26.96 -5.50 9.76
C ASN A 360 -27.31 -4.26 10.59
N MET A 361 -27.89 -3.22 9.98
CA MET A 361 -28.35 -2.04 10.71
C MET A 361 -29.50 -2.33 11.68
N GLU A 362 -30.23 -3.43 11.49
CA GLU A 362 -31.23 -3.92 12.44
C GLU A 362 -30.64 -4.73 13.61
N ARG A 363 -29.36 -5.10 13.51
CA ARG A 363 -28.64 -5.92 14.49
C ARG A 363 -27.70 -5.07 15.34
N PRO A 364 -27.41 -5.48 16.58
CA PRO A 364 -26.32 -4.85 17.32
C PRO A 364 -24.99 -5.14 16.62
N SER A 365 -24.03 -4.20 16.75
CA SER A 365 -22.75 -4.21 16.00
C SER A 365 -21.89 -5.45 16.24
N ASN A 366 -22.04 -6.10 17.39
CA ASN A 366 -21.39 -7.36 17.72
C ASN A 366 -21.98 -8.59 16.98
N ASN A 367 -23.16 -8.45 16.36
CA ASN A 367 -23.89 -9.54 15.70
C ASN A 367 -24.09 -9.30 14.19
N TYR A 368 -23.24 -8.48 13.57
CA TYR A 368 -23.26 -8.33 12.11
C TYR A 368 -22.95 -9.66 11.43
N HIS A 369 -23.70 -9.97 10.38
CA HIS A 369 -23.49 -11.14 9.53
C HIS A 369 -23.30 -10.71 8.08
N PHE A 370 -22.31 -11.29 7.43
CA PHE A 370 -21.93 -10.91 6.09
C PHE A 370 -22.26 -12.05 5.12
N ASP A 371 -22.95 -11.70 4.05
CA ASP A 371 -23.22 -12.60 2.94
C ASP A 371 -21.90 -13.06 2.31
N PRO A 372 -21.75 -14.33 1.89
CA PRO A 372 -20.51 -14.83 1.30
C PRO A 372 -19.98 -13.98 0.14
N MET A 373 -20.86 -13.39 -0.68
CA MET A 373 -20.46 -12.50 -1.78
C MET A 373 -19.89 -11.17 -1.26
N VAL A 374 -20.43 -10.64 -0.16
CA VAL A 374 -19.92 -9.44 0.51
C VAL A 374 -18.58 -9.72 1.15
N SER A 375 -18.40 -10.88 1.81
CA SER A 375 -17.10 -11.28 2.37
C SER A 375 -16.04 -11.48 1.28
N LYS A 376 -16.41 -12.06 0.14
CA LYS A 376 -15.52 -12.19 -1.03
C LYS A 376 -15.12 -10.83 -1.59
N PHE A 377 -16.08 -9.92 -1.75
CA PHE A 377 -15.82 -8.54 -2.17
C PHE A 377 -14.91 -7.81 -1.17
N ALA A 378 -15.19 -7.92 0.13
CA ALA A 378 -14.40 -7.31 1.19
C ALA A 378 -12.95 -7.83 1.19
N SER A 379 -12.75 -9.13 0.94
CA SER A 379 -11.42 -9.73 0.80
C SER A 379 -10.65 -9.12 -0.38
N ALA A 380 -11.27 -9.07 -1.56
CA ALA A 380 -10.67 -8.45 -2.74
C ALA A 380 -10.38 -6.97 -2.51
N LEU A 381 -11.31 -6.22 -1.92
CA LEU A 381 -11.15 -4.80 -1.61
C LEU A 381 -9.99 -4.60 -0.62
N SER A 382 -9.90 -5.40 0.45
CA SER A 382 -8.81 -5.30 1.43
C SER A 382 -7.44 -5.59 0.81
N ILE A 383 -7.36 -6.54 -0.13
CA ILE A 383 -6.11 -6.89 -0.83
C ILE A 383 -5.70 -5.76 -1.78
N LEU A 384 -6.64 -5.24 -2.59
CA LEU A 384 -6.34 -4.27 -3.64
C LEU A 384 -6.17 -2.83 -3.12
N SER A 385 -6.99 -2.41 -2.16
CA SER A 385 -6.94 -1.05 -1.61
C SER A 385 -5.95 -0.89 -0.46
N GLY A 386 -5.56 -2.01 0.17
CA GLY A 386 -4.74 -2.03 1.37
C GLY A 386 -5.54 -1.81 2.66
N HIS A 387 -4.87 -2.05 3.78
CA HIS A 387 -5.48 -2.04 5.12
C HIS A 387 -6.16 -0.72 5.48
N ASP A 388 -5.48 0.41 5.26
CA ASP A 388 -5.96 1.71 5.74
C ASP A 388 -7.16 2.21 4.93
N ALA A 389 -7.16 1.99 3.61
CA ALA A 389 -8.28 2.33 2.76
C ALA A 389 -9.50 1.44 3.06
N TYR A 390 -9.28 0.14 3.27
CA TYR A 390 -10.35 -0.77 3.67
C TYR A 390 -10.99 -0.36 5.01
N GLU A 391 -10.19 -0.09 6.03
CA GLU A 391 -10.68 0.35 7.34
C GLU A 391 -11.40 1.69 7.26
N PHE A 392 -10.87 2.63 6.46
CA PHE A 392 -11.54 3.90 6.22
C PHE A 392 -12.95 3.68 5.66
N ILE A 393 -13.11 2.87 4.61
CA ILE A 393 -14.42 2.58 4.02
C ILE A 393 -15.33 1.86 5.03
N ARG A 394 -14.80 0.85 5.74
CA ARG A 394 -15.56 0.07 6.74
C ARG A 394 -16.10 0.95 7.87
N LEU A 395 -15.30 1.89 8.37
CA LEU A 395 -15.69 2.79 9.45
C LEU A 395 -16.72 3.83 9.00
N ASN A 396 -16.66 4.28 7.74
CA ASN A 396 -17.62 5.23 7.17
C ASN A 396 -18.92 4.58 6.66
N LEU A 397 -18.94 3.25 6.51
CA LEU A 397 -20.13 2.48 6.11
C LEU A 397 -20.44 1.38 7.14
N PRO A 398 -21.02 1.73 8.31
CA PRO A 398 -21.36 0.76 9.35
C PRO A 398 -22.25 -0.37 8.83
N GLY A 399 -21.92 -1.62 9.21
CA GLY A 399 -22.68 -2.81 8.80
C GLY A 399 -22.45 -3.28 7.37
N ALA A 400 -21.67 -2.54 6.55
CA ALA A 400 -21.43 -2.89 5.15
C ALA A 400 -20.29 -3.89 4.94
N LEU A 401 -19.20 -3.74 5.70
CA LEU A 401 -17.98 -4.52 5.54
C LEU A 401 -17.58 -5.20 6.85
N PRO A 402 -17.04 -6.45 6.78
CA PRO A 402 -16.58 -7.18 7.96
C PRO A 402 -15.38 -6.51 8.62
N SER A 403 -15.22 -6.72 9.92
CA SER A 403 -13.99 -6.35 10.62
C SER A 403 -12.78 -7.09 10.04
N ILE A 404 -11.57 -6.55 10.22
CA ILE A 404 -10.33 -7.24 9.82
C ILE A 404 -10.22 -8.64 10.42
N THR A 405 -10.63 -8.82 11.68
CA THR A 405 -10.59 -10.12 12.35
C THR A 405 -11.53 -11.11 11.66
N THR A 406 -12.77 -10.69 11.39
CA THR A 406 -13.75 -11.49 10.65
C THR A 406 -13.24 -11.84 9.25
N LEU A 407 -12.64 -10.86 8.57
CA LEU A 407 -12.09 -11.03 7.23
C LEU A 407 -10.88 -11.98 7.23
N ARG A 408 -10.02 -11.90 8.23
CA ARG A 408 -8.88 -12.82 8.40
C ARG A 408 -9.36 -14.25 8.58
N ASN A 409 -10.36 -14.47 9.43
CA ASN A 409 -10.93 -15.80 9.65
C ASN A 409 -11.59 -16.35 8.38
N TYR A 410 -12.32 -15.50 7.64
CA TYR A 410 -12.90 -15.84 6.34
C TYR A 410 -11.83 -16.19 5.30
N ASN A 411 -10.75 -15.40 5.24
CA ASN A 411 -9.65 -15.67 4.32
C ASN A 411 -8.95 -16.98 4.68
N GLN A 412 -8.70 -17.25 5.96
CA GLN A 412 -8.12 -18.51 6.42
C GLN A 412 -8.98 -19.73 6.09
N SER A 413 -10.31 -19.61 6.07
CA SER A 413 -11.20 -20.73 5.74
C SER A 413 -11.32 -21.03 4.25
N ILE A 414 -10.99 -20.06 3.36
CA ILE A 414 -11.12 -20.20 1.91
C ILE A 414 -9.77 -20.34 1.22
N SER A 415 -8.73 -19.71 1.75
CA SER A 415 -7.38 -19.87 1.23
C SER A 415 -6.87 -21.25 1.61
N LEU A 416 -6.49 -22.06 0.62
CA LEU A 416 -5.59 -23.19 0.86
C LEU A 416 -4.25 -22.61 1.35
N PRO A 417 -3.89 -22.79 2.64
CA PRO A 417 -2.70 -22.17 3.20
C PRO A 417 -1.47 -22.65 2.42
N LEU A 418 -0.58 -21.72 2.10
CA LEU A 418 0.74 -22.06 1.58
C LEU A 418 1.58 -22.56 2.75
N ARG A 419 2.00 -23.83 2.71
CA ARG A 419 2.96 -24.37 3.66
C ARG A 419 4.36 -24.29 3.07
N GLU A 420 5.33 -23.95 3.90
CA GLU A 420 6.73 -23.91 3.49
C GLU A 420 7.17 -25.30 3.03
N CYS A 421 7.98 -25.36 1.96
CA CYS A 421 8.53 -26.60 1.37
C CYS A 421 7.52 -27.54 0.72
N GLU A 422 6.20 -27.27 0.79
CA GLU A 422 5.18 -28.11 0.16
C GLU A 422 5.09 -27.83 -1.34
N PHE A 423 5.00 -28.90 -2.16
CA PHE A 423 4.69 -28.79 -3.59
C PHE A 423 3.21 -29.12 -3.85
N ARG A 424 2.45 -28.12 -4.30
CA ARG A 424 0.99 -28.16 -4.40
C ARG A 424 0.48 -28.56 -5.79
N PHE A 425 1.00 -29.66 -6.33
CA PHE A 425 0.63 -30.11 -7.69
C PHE A 425 -0.86 -30.46 -7.84
N GLU A 426 -1.53 -30.89 -6.76
CA GLU A 426 -2.96 -31.21 -6.81
C GLU A 426 -3.82 -29.94 -6.91
N SER A 427 -3.47 -28.91 -6.12
CA SER A 427 -4.11 -27.59 -6.25
C SER A 427 -3.89 -27.01 -7.65
N LEU A 428 -2.69 -27.18 -8.21
CA LEU A 428 -2.39 -26.78 -9.59
C LEU A 428 -3.30 -27.52 -10.59
N LYS A 429 -3.45 -28.85 -10.45
CA LYS A 429 -4.32 -29.64 -11.33
C LYS A 429 -5.77 -29.16 -11.29
N THR A 430 -6.33 -29.00 -10.09
CA THR A 430 -7.69 -28.47 -9.92
C THR A 430 -7.86 -27.09 -10.56
N TYR A 431 -6.86 -26.20 -10.39
CA TYR A 431 -6.89 -24.88 -11.02
C TYR A 431 -6.87 -24.97 -12.54
N LEU A 432 -5.96 -25.77 -13.11
CA LEU A 432 -5.84 -25.97 -14.55
C LEU A 432 -7.10 -26.57 -15.17
N ASP A 433 -7.74 -27.53 -14.50
CA ASP A 433 -9.02 -28.10 -14.90
C ASP A 433 -10.14 -27.03 -14.91
N SER A 434 -10.13 -26.10 -13.95
CA SER A 434 -11.13 -25.03 -13.88
C SER A 434 -11.05 -24.00 -15.01
N ILE A 435 -9.89 -23.90 -15.66
CA ILE A 435 -9.65 -23.01 -16.80
C ILE A 435 -9.47 -23.78 -18.13
N ASP A 436 -9.75 -25.09 -18.12
CA ASP A 436 -9.64 -25.98 -19.27
C ASP A 436 -8.26 -25.89 -19.98
N SER A 437 -7.20 -25.90 -19.17
CA SER A 437 -5.81 -25.93 -19.65
C SER A 437 -5.07 -27.16 -19.11
N SER A 438 -4.13 -27.67 -19.89
CA SER A 438 -3.20 -28.73 -19.48
C SER A 438 -1.74 -28.35 -19.71
N TYR A 439 -1.46 -27.16 -20.22
CA TYR A 439 -0.12 -26.72 -20.59
C TYR A 439 0.37 -25.62 -19.66
N VAL A 440 1.60 -25.74 -19.21
CA VAL A 440 2.19 -24.78 -18.27
C VAL A 440 3.64 -24.45 -18.58
N SER A 441 4.04 -23.24 -18.22
CA SER A 441 5.43 -22.83 -18.06
C SER A 441 5.79 -22.77 -16.58
N VAL A 442 6.97 -23.24 -16.19
CA VAL A 442 7.46 -23.22 -14.81
C VAL A 442 8.53 -22.16 -14.69
N SER A 443 8.45 -21.31 -13.67
CA SER A 443 9.46 -20.29 -13.35
C SER A 443 10.00 -20.52 -11.96
N GLU A 444 11.32 -20.47 -11.81
CA GLU A 444 12.01 -20.55 -10.52
C GLU A 444 12.90 -19.34 -10.31
N ASP A 445 12.77 -18.68 -9.16
CA ASP A 445 13.63 -17.56 -8.79
C ASP A 445 13.76 -17.38 -7.25
N TYR A 446 14.79 -16.64 -6.84
CA TYR A 446 15.00 -16.24 -5.45
C TYR A 446 14.55 -14.81 -5.20
N THR A 447 13.85 -14.59 -4.10
CA THR A 447 13.51 -13.25 -3.63
C THR A 447 14.06 -12.99 -2.23
N SER A 448 14.52 -11.77 -1.99
CA SER A 448 15.05 -11.36 -0.68
C SER A 448 13.92 -11.12 0.32
N VAL A 449 14.13 -11.58 1.55
CA VAL A 449 13.18 -11.39 2.65
C VAL A 449 13.83 -10.85 3.91
N ILE A 450 13.03 -10.19 4.74
CA ILE A 450 13.44 -9.81 6.09
C ILE A 450 13.51 -11.09 6.92
N SER A 451 14.71 -11.46 7.33
CA SER A 451 14.95 -12.70 8.07
C SER A 451 14.28 -12.66 9.44
N SER A 452 13.26 -13.48 9.65
CA SER A 452 12.61 -13.68 10.94
C SER A 452 12.24 -15.14 11.10
N ILE A 453 12.48 -15.68 12.31
CA ILE A 453 11.97 -16.99 12.70
C ILE A 453 10.62 -16.77 13.37
N SER A 454 9.60 -17.49 12.93
CA SER A 454 8.28 -17.47 13.55
C SER A 454 7.79 -18.88 13.82
N TYR A 455 6.98 -19.03 14.85
CA TYR A 455 6.32 -20.30 15.17
C TYR A 455 4.98 -20.38 14.43
N ASP A 456 4.80 -21.43 13.64
CA ASP A 456 3.54 -21.78 13.02
C ASP A 456 2.76 -22.72 13.94
N SER A 457 1.80 -22.15 14.68
CA SER A 457 0.97 -22.91 15.61
C SER A 457 0.02 -23.90 14.93
N VAL A 458 -0.24 -23.76 13.62
CA VAL A 458 -1.13 -24.68 12.90
C VAL A 458 -0.43 -25.99 12.59
N ASN A 459 0.84 -25.93 12.22
CA ASN A 459 1.64 -27.09 11.86
C ASN A 459 2.61 -27.55 12.97
N ASP A 460 2.64 -26.82 14.10
CA ASP A 460 3.48 -27.14 15.25
C ASP A 460 4.97 -27.19 14.84
N CYS A 461 5.40 -26.16 14.11
CA CYS A 461 6.75 -26.07 13.56
C CYS A 461 7.28 -24.63 13.52
N PHE A 462 8.59 -24.48 13.42
CA PHE A 462 9.26 -23.20 13.21
C PHE A 462 9.50 -22.95 11.72
N ILE A 463 9.21 -21.74 11.26
CA ILE A 463 9.45 -21.29 9.88
C ILE A 463 10.47 -20.15 9.86
N GLY A 464 11.22 -20.03 8.76
CA GLY A 464 12.21 -18.95 8.57
C GLY A 464 13.67 -19.33 8.80
N PHE A 465 13.96 -20.61 9.07
CA PHE A 465 15.31 -21.16 8.90
C PHE A 465 15.56 -21.50 7.43
N SER A 466 16.81 -21.55 7.00
CA SER A 466 17.15 -22.08 5.67
C SER A 466 16.92 -23.59 5.63
N SER A 467 16.01 -24.04 4.76
CA SER A 467 15.70 -25.46 4.58
C SER A 467 16.90 -26.20 4.00
N ARG A 468 17.22 -27.37 4.57
CA ARG A 468 18.17 -28.30 3.94
C ARG A 468 17.44 -29.10 2.88
N LEU A 469 18.10 -29.33 1.76
CA LEU A 469 17.56 -30.21 0.72
C LEU A 469 17.87 -31.66 1.09
N SER A 470 16.82 -32.48 1.23
CA SER A 470 16.90 -33.94 1.33
C SER A 470 16.56 -34.53 -0.03
N ASN A 471 17.47 -35.29 -0.65
CA ASN A 471 17.30 -35.77 -2.04
C ASN A 471 17.00 -34.61 -3.01
N ASP A 472 17.71 -33.49 -2.84
CA ASP A 472 17.59 -32.29 -3.68
C ASP A 472 16.22 -31.59 -3.61
N LEU A 473 15.38 -31.97 -2.64
CA LEU A 473 14.08 -31.38 -2.37
C LEU A 473 13.98 -30.87 -0.93
N PRO A 474 13.27 -29.76 -0.70
CA PRO A 474 13.06 -29.24 0.65
C PRO A 474 12.14 -30.18 1.45
N SER A 475 12.40 -30.35 2.75
CA SER A 475 11.58 -31.19 3.62
C SER A 475 10.45 -30.39 4.27
N ILE A 476 9.22 -30.87 4.15
CA ILE A 476 8.04 -30.27 4.81
C ILE A 476 8.17 -30.45 6.33
N ASN A 477 7.86 -29.40 7.10
CA ASN A 477 7.89 -29.40 8.57
C ASN A 477 9.25 -29.85 9.15
N GLN A 478 10.36 -29.49 8.50
CA GLN A 478 11.70 -29.85 8.93
C GLN A 478 11.99 -29.46 10.40
N PHE A 479 11.51 -28.29 10.82
CA PHE A 479 11.78 -27.73 12.15
C PHE A 479 10.59 -27.95 13.09
N ARG A 480 10.18 -29.22 13.24
CA ARG A 480 9.18 -29.66 14.21
C ARG A 480 9.86 -30.45 15.34
N THR A 481 9.68 -30.00 16.57
CA THR A 481 10.28 -30.66 17.74
C THR A 481 9.42 -30.45 18.98
N ASN A 482 9.50 -31.41 19.91
CA ASN A 482 9.01 -31.31 21.28
C ASN A 482 10.16 -31.17 22.30
N SER A 483 11.40 -31.04 21.84
CA SER A 483 12.62 -30.96 22.65
C SER A 483 13.20 -29.55 22.63
N TYR A 484 13.39 -28.97 23.82
CA TYR A 484 14.07 -27.68 23.95
C TYR A 484 15.52 -27.73 23.46
N SER A 485 16.23 -28.83 23.74
CA SER A 485 17.64 -28.98 23.33
C SER A 485 17.78 -29.05 21.80
N GLU A 486 16.84 -29.67 21.11
CA GLU A 486 16.84 -29.68 19.64
C GLU A 486 16.52 -28.30 19.07
N LEU A 487 15.56 -27.59 19.69
CA LEU A 487 15.26 -26.20 19.32
C LEU A 487 16.48 -25.31 19.51
N GLU A 488 17.16 -25.39 20.65
CA GLU A 488 18.39 -24.63 20.94
C GLU A 488 19.47 -24.92 19.89
N GLN A 489 19.70 -26.20 19.59
CA GLN A 489 20.63 -26.63 18.57
C GLN A 489 20.30 -26.04 17.18
N TRP A 490 19.03 -25.90 16.80
CA TRP A 490 18.70 -25.30 15.50
C TRP A 490 19.13 -23.85 15.37
N PHE A 491 19.10 -23.07 16.46
CA PHE A 491 19.57 -21.68 16.43
C PHE A 491 21.09 -21.56 16.28
N GLU A 492 21.83 -22.62 16.58
CA GLU A 492 23.29 -22.72 16.37
C GLU A 492 23.62 -23.29 14.98
N ASP A 493 22.90 -24.33 14.57
CA ASP A 493 23.22 -25.13 13.37
C ASP A 493 22.64 -24.59 12.06
N PHE A 494 21.62 -23.71 12.13
CA PHE A 494 20.89 -23.24 10.95
C PHE A 494 20.90 -21.73 10.82
N ASP A 495 21.27 -21.28 9.62
CA ASP A 495 21.16 -19.89 9.22
C ASP A 495 19.68 -19.46 9.16
N LYS A 496 19.41 -18.22 9.62
CA LYS A 496 18.16 -17.55 9.31
C LYS A 496 18.05 -17.32 7.82
N CYS A 497 16.89 -17.66 7.27
CA CYS A 497 16.59 -17.46 5.86
C CYS A 497 16.63 -15.96 5.50
N LYS A 498 17.39 -15.63 4.44
CA LYS A 498 17.42 -14.29 3.82
C LYS A 498 16.81 -14.29 2.42
N LEU A 499 16.61 -15.47 1.84
CA LEU A 499 16.16 -15.67 0.47
C LEU A 499 15.07 -16.74 0.45
N ILE A 500 13.96 -16.48 -0.23
CA ILE A 500 12.94 -17.48 -0.52
C ILE A 500 13.15 -17.95 -1.96
N ASN A 501 13.26 -19.26 -2.17
CA ASN A 501 13.14 -19.85 -3.50
C ASN A 501 11.65 -20.08 -3.79
N ALA A 502 11.14 -19.44 -4.84
CA ALA A 502 9.74 -19.54 -5.26
C ALA A 502 9.63 -20.23 -6.62
N HIS A 503 8.69 -21.17 -6.72
CA HIS A 503 8.36 -21.90 -7.93
C HIS A 503 6.96 -21.49 -8.38
N LEU A 504 6.89 -20.69 -9.43
CA LEU A 504 5.65 -20.25 -10.05
C LEU A 504 5.34 -21.09 -11.28
N VAL A 505 4.06 -21.30 -11.54
CA VAL A 505 3.58 -22.00 -12.72
C VAL A 505 2.55 -21.13 -13.42
N GLU A 506 2.83 -20.82 -14.68
CA GLU A 506 1.97 -20.02 -15.54
C GLU A 506 1.19 -20.93 -16.50
N PRO A 507 -0.15 -20.93 -16.47
CA PRO A 507 -0.94 -21.65 -17.44
C PRO A 507 -0.82 -21.02 -18.83
N LEU A 508 -0.64 -21.87 -19.84
CA LEU A 508 -0.69 -21.49 -21.24
C LEU A 508 -2.12 -21.74 -21.73
N LEU A 509 -2.85 -20.67 -22.04
CA LEU A 509 -4.21 -20.76 -22.54
C LEU A 509 -4.19 -21.25 -23.99
N THR A 510 -4.82 -22.38 -24.24
CA THR A 510 -4.94 -22.95 -25.60
C THR A 510 -6.23 -22.52 -26.30
N LYS A 511 -7.21 -21.98 -25.54
CA LYS A 511 -8.50 -21.53 -26.06
C LYS A 511 -8.63 -20.01 -25.94
N THR A 512 -8.75 -19.34 -27.08
CA THR A 512 -8.95 -17.89 -27.22
C THR A 512 -10.29 -17.38 -26.68
N SER A 513 -11.22 -18.27 -26.34
CA SER A 513 -12.57 -17.91 -25.86
C SER A 513 -12.66 -17.66 -24.35
N SER A 514 -11.61 -17.94 -23.58
CA SER A 514 -11.63 -17.71 -22.14
C SER A 514 -11.27 -16.24 -21.83
N LEU A 515 -12.28 -15.45 -21.44
CA LEU A 515 -12.09 -14.15 -20.77
C LEU A 515 -11.40 -14.30 -19.40
N VAL A 516 -11.12 -15.53 -18.95
CA VAL A 516 -10.37 -15.80 -17.73
C VAL A 516 -8.88 -15.64 -18.03
N HIS A 517 -8.31 -14.52 -17.63
CA HIS A 517 -6.86 -14.32 -17.63
C HIS A 517 -6.17 -15.49 -16.90
N SER A 518 -5.16 -16.08 -17.52
CA SER A 518 -4.25 -17.00 -16.84
C SER A 518 -3.62 -16.27 -15.66
N ARG A 519 -3.64 -16.91 -14.48
CA ARG A 519 -3.01 -16.37 -13.28
C ARG A 519 -1.87 -17.30 -12.90
N PRO A 520 -0.65 -16.78 -12.70
CA PRO A 520 0.43 -17.58 -12.16
C PRO A 520 0.02 -18.18 -10.81
N SER A 521 0.36 -19.45 -10.61
CA SER A 521 0.11 -20.18 -9.38
C SER A 521 1.44 -20.51 -8.69
N ILE A 522 1.54 -20.22 -7.40
CA ILE A 522 2.71 -20.62 -6.60
C ILE A 522 2.54 -22.09 -6.25
N VAL A 523 3.44 -22.94 -6.74
CA VAL A 523 3.42 -24.38 -6.47
C VAL A 523 4.22 -24.73 -5.24
N SER A 524 5.34 -24.05 -5.00
CA SER A 524 6.15 -24.23 -3.80
C SER A 524 6.99 -23.00 -3.49
N ALA A 525 7.21 -22.72 -2.21
CA ALA A 525 8.15 -21.71 -1.74
C ALA A 525 8.81 -22.18 -0.43
N TYR A 526 10.10 -21.89 -0.28
CA TYR A 526 10.86 -22.23 0.93
C TYR A 526 12.08 -21.35 1.14
N GLY A 527 12.47 -21.21 2.41
CA GLY A 527 13.67 -20.49 2.79
C GLY A 527 14.97 -21.19 2.38
N THR A 528 15.93 -20.42 1.90
CA THR A 528 17.23 -20.94 1.45
C THR A 528 18.37 -19.99 1.79
N ASN A 529 19.58 -20.52 1.81
CA ASN A 529 20.83 -19.77 1.89
C ASN A 529 21.51 -19.63 0.52
N ASN A 530 20.85 -20.07 -0.56
CA ASN A 530 21.36 -20.03 -1.93
C ASN A 530 22.72 -20.73 -2.08
N LYS A 531 22.98 -21.80 -1.31
CA LYS A 531 24.17 -22.65 -1.47
C LYS A 531 23.94 -23.87 -2.39
N VAL A 532 22.79 -23.92 -3.06
CA VAL A 532 22.44 -25.02 -3.96
C VAL A 532 23.34 -25.03 -5.20
N ASN A 533 23.65 -26.23 -5.69
CA ASN A 533 24.44 -26.43 -6.90
C ASN A 533 23.55 -26.70 -8.13
N SER A 534 24.15 -26.67 -9.32
CA SER A 534 23.43 -26.85 -10.59
C SER A 534 22.77 -28.22 -10.76
N ILE A 535 23.31 -29.27 -10.13
CA ILE A 535 22.76 -30.64 -10.22
C ILE A 535 21.51 -30.75 -9.35
N GLU A 536 21.53 -30.17 -8.14
CA GLU A 536 20.38 -30.12 -7.24
C GLU A 536 19.21 -29.37 -7.88
N ILE A 537 19.48 -28.20 -8.49
CA ILE A 537 18.49 -27.44 -9.28
C ILE A 537 17.88 -28.31 -10.38
N PHE A 538 18.73 -28.97 -11.18
CA PHE A 538 18.28 -29.80 -12.29
C PHE A 538 17.41 -30.98 -11.82
N ARG A 539 17.80 -31.67 -10.75
CA ARG A 539 17.03 -32.79 -10.18
C ARG A 539 15.68 -32.34 -9.63
N LYS A 540 15.62 -31.15 -9.03
CA LYS A 540 14.36 -30.53 -8.63
C LYS A 540 13.45 -30.25 -9.82
N TRP A 541 13.97 -29.74 -10.93
CA TRP A 541 13.19 -29.58 -12.17
C TRP A 541 12.66 -30.91 -12.70
N ILE A 542 13.48 -31.98 -12.68
CA ILE A 542 13.03 -33.34 -13.02
C ILE A 542 11.89 -33.78 -12.10
N HIS A 543 12.00 -33.54 -10.80
CA HIS A 543 10.94 -33.88 -9.85
C HIS A 543 9.63 -33.16 -10.19
N MET A 544 9.68 -31.83 -10.40
CA MET A 544 8.51 -31.05 -10.79
C MET A 544 7.91 -31.54 -12.10
N TYR A 545 8.75 -31.81 -13.09
CA TYR A 545 8.35 -32.34 -14.39
C TYR A 545 7.61 -33.68 -14.26
N ASN A 546 8.17 -34.63 -13.52
CA ASN A 546 7.58 -35.95 -13.31
C ASN A 546 6.27 -35.85 -12.50
N ALA A 547 6.24 -35.00 -11.48
CA ALA A 547 5.05 -34.78 -10.67
C ALA A 547 3.91 -34.17 -11.49
N CYS A 548 4.20 -33.20 -12.36
CA CYS A 548 3.24 -32.65 -13.33
C CYS A 548 2.78 -33.71 -14.33
N LYS A 549 3.71 -34.47 -14.93
CA LYS A 549 3.41 -35.54 -15.89
C LYS A 549 2.47 -36.59 -15.30
N SER A 550 2.71 -37.01 -14.05
CA SER A 550 1.85 -37.98 -13.35
C SER A 550 0.39 -37.51 -13.20
N LYS A 551 0.17 -36.19 -13.25
CA LYS A 551 -1.16 -35.54 -13.14
C LYS A 551 -1.70 -35.06 -14.48
N LYS A 552 -1.09 -35.49 -15.59
CA LYS A 552 -1.45 -35.06 -16.96
C LYS A 552 -1.34 -33.54 -17.14
N ILE A 553 -0.34 -32.93 -16.50
CA ILE A 553 0.03 -31.53 -16.70
C ILE A 553 1.29 -31.50 -17.58
N ASN A 554 1.18 -30.88 -18.74
CA ASN A 554 2.22 -30.78 -19.75
C ASN A 554 3.09 -29.55 -19.46
N VAL A 555 4.30 -29.77 -18.96
CA VAL A 555 5.30 -28.71 -18.78
C VAL A 555 5.97 -28.44 -20.12
N VAL A 556 5.79 -27.22 -20.64
CA VAL A 556 6.35 -26.78 -21.93
C VAL A 556 7.78 -26.27 -21.78
N GLY A 557 8.09 -25.68 -20.62
CA GLY A 557 9.43 -25.15 -20.36
C GLY A 557 9.66 -24.76 -18.91
N PHE A 558 10.93 -24.57 -18.59
CA PHE A 558 11.40 -23.97 -17.35
C PHE A 558 12.08 -22.63 -17.68
N SER A 559 11.79 -21.61 -16.89
CA SER A 559 12.47 -20.31 -16.92
C SER A 559 13.08 -20.00 -15.55
N SER A 560 14.22 -19.31 -15.56
CA SER A 560 14.90 -18.87 -14.34
C SER A 560 15.86 -17.74 -14.69
N ASP A 561 16.42 -17.12 -13.65
CA ASP A 561 17.39 -16.04 -13.77
C ASP A 561 18.72 -16.51 -14.38
N CYS A 562 19.51 -15.54 -14.84
CA CYS A 562 20.82 -15.78 -15.46
C CYS A 562 21.94 -16.07 -14.42
N ASP A 563 21.61 -16.63 -13.26
CA ASP A 563 22.62 -17.12 -12.31
C ASP A 563 23.43 -18.25 -12.98
N PRO A 564 24.77 -18.26 -12.86
CA PRO A 564 25.61 -19.30 -13.47
C PRO A 564 25.19 -20.73 -13.13
N ARG A 565 24.62 -20.98 -11.94
CA ARG A 565 24.16 -22.30 -11.52
C ARG A 565 22.87 -22.71 -12.22
N TYR A 566 21.94 -21.77 -12.44
CA TYR A 566 20.77 -21.98 -13.26
C TYR A 566 21.15 -22.18 -14.73
N LEU A 567 22.07 -21.39 -15.27
CA LEU A 567 22.56 -21.58 -16.65
C LEU A 567 23.20 -22.96 -16.84
N LYS A 568 23.99 -23.42 -15.87
CA LYS A 568 24.55 -24.77 -15.89
C LYS A 568 23.46 -25.84 -15.76
N ALA A 569 22.45 -25.63 -14.92
CA ALA A 569 21.29 -26.52 -14.82
C ALA A 569 20.48 -26.56 -16.12
N MET A 570 20.26 -25.42 -16.79
CA MET A 570 19.60 -25.33 -18.10
C MET A 570 20.38 -26.09 -19.17
N ARG A 571 21.71 -25.97 -19.18
CA ARG A 571 22.57 -26.75 -20.09
C ARG A 571 22.40 -28.26 -19.88
N LEU A 572 22.32 -28.73 -18.62
CA LEU A 572 22.03 -30.13 -18.30
C LEU A 572 20.61 -30.51 -18.74
N ALA A 573 19.64 -29.63 -18.50
CA ALA A 573 18.23 -29.81 -18.83
C ALA A 573 17.97 -29.93 -20.33
N LEU A 574 18.65 -29.14 -21.17
CA LEU A 574 18.56 -29.24 -22.63
C LEU A 574 18.92 -30.65 -23.12
N GLY A 575 19.98 -31.25 -22.57
CA GLY A 575 20.37 -32.62 -22.92
C GLY A 575 19.36 -33.68 -22.48
N PHE A 576 18.64 -33.46 -21.37
CA PHE A 576 17.66 -34.39 -20.83
C PHE A 576 16.28 -34.25 -21.50
N PHE A 577 15.72 -33.04 -21.53
CA PHE A 577 14.37 -32.79 -22.06
C PHE A 577 14.30 -32.95 -23.58
N ALA A 578 15.40 -32.75 -24.32
CA ALA A 578 15.46 -33.11 -25.74
C ALA A 578 15.32 -34.62 -25.97
N ARG A 579 15.79 -35.46 -25.03
CA ARG A 579 15.73 -36.94 -25.13
C ARG A 579 14.45 -37.53 -24.55
N VAL A 580 13.78 -36.83 -23.65
CA VAL A 580 12.56 -37.28 -22.95
C VAL A 580 11.51 -36.17 -22.96
N PRO A 581 10.95 -35.81 -24.13
CA PRO A 581 10.00 -34.71 -24.21
C PRO A 581 8.69 -35.07 -23.48
N ASN A 582 8.07 -34.08 -22.82
CA ASN A 582 6.81 -34.26 -22.08
C ASN A 582 5.60 -34.21 -23.00
N ILE A 583 5.85 -33.81 -24.22
CA ILE A 583 4.87 -33.55 -25.25
C ILE A 583 5.35 -34.39 -26.41
N GLU A 584 4.46 -35.18 -27.01
CA GLU A 584 4.69 -35.72 -28.35
C GLU A 584 4.68 -34.56 -29.37
N LEU A 585 5.65 -33.65 -29.28
CA LEU A 585 5.87 -32.60 -30.28
C LEU A 585 6.60 -33.15 -31.51
N LEU A 586 7.16 -34.36 -31.42
CA LEU A 586 8.01 -34.98 -32.43
C LEU A 586 7.41 -36.30 -32.92
N THR A 587 6.28 -36.23 -33.61
CA THR A 587 5.93 -37.24 -34.63
C THR A 587 6.61 -36.95 -35.98
N GLY A 588 7.55 -36.01 -36.04
CA GLY A 588 8.40 -35.75 -37.21
C GLY A 588 9.86 -35.52 -36.81
N ASP A 589 10.72 -36.45 -37.21
CA ASP A 589 12.18 -36.42 -37.21
C ASP A 589 12.94 -36.43 -35.86
N ALA A 590 13.33 -37.65 -35.46
CA ALA A 590 14.19 -37.98 -34.32
C ALA A 590 15.69 -37.60 -34.48
N ASN A 591 16.05 -36.69 -35.38
CA ASN A 591 17.45 -36.43 -35.77
C ASN A 591 18.03 -35.07 -35.37
N LEU A 592 17.37 -34.28 -34.52
CA LEU A 592 17.90 -33.01 -34.05
C LEU A 592 18.44 -33.14 -32.62
N PHE A 593 19.76 -33.01 -32.49
CA PHE A 593 20.58 -32.90 -31.26
C PHE A 593 21.17 -34.17 -30.66
N ASN A 594 22.34 -34.56 -31.16
CA ASN A 594 23.34 -35.30 -30.39
C ASN A 594 24.30 -34.29 -29.73
N ILE A 595 24.26 -34.18 -28.39
CA ILE A 595 25.24 -33.43 -27.61
C ILE A 595 26.21 -34.43 -26.97
N ASN A 596 27.46 -34.42 -27.42
CA ASN A 596 28.56 -35.11 -26.75
C ASN A 596 28.94 -34.32 -25.48
N ILE A 597 28.77 -34.94 -24.32
CA ILE A 597 29.27 -34.44 -23.05
C ILE A 597 30.74 -34.89 -22.95
N PRO A 598 31.73 -34.00 -22.87
CA PRO A 598 33.10 -34.40 -22.58
C PRO A 598 33.14 -34.97 -21.16
N GLY A 599 33.71 -36.16 -21.00
CA GLY A 599 34.00 -36.74 -19.70
C GLY A 599 34.90 -35.83 -18.88
N THR A 600 34.64 -35.78 -17.58
CA THR A 600 35.48 -35.16 -16.54
C THR A 600 36.94 -35.58 -16.64
#